data_AF-M0JW88-F1
#
_entry.id   AF-M0JW88-F1
#
_cell.length_a   1.000
_cell.length_b   1.000
_cell.length_c   1.000
_cell.angle_alpha   90.00
_cell.angle_beta   90.00
_cell.angle_gamma   90.00
#
_symmetry.space_group_name_H-M   'P 1'
#
loop_
_entity.id
_entity.type
_entity.pdbx_description
1 polymer ?
#
loop_
_entity_poly.entity_id
_entity_poly.type
_entity_poly.pdbx_seq_one_letter_code
_entity_poly.pdbx_strand_id
1 'polypeptide(L)' 'MTENVVVLGSGYAGAGAIKSFEDELDGQTDVDVTWISETDYHLVLHESHRCIRDPSVQENIAIPVHEIKQPSTSF' A
#
# COMPACT_ATOMS: atom_id res chain seq x y z
N MET A 1 13.15 19.89 -10.89
CA MET A 1 11.68 20.04 -10.75
C MET A 1 11.26 18.72 -10.16
N THR A 2 10.51 18.69 -9.06
CA THR A 2 10.16 17.41 -8.44
C THR A 2 8.92 16.85 -9.11
N GLU A 3 9.01 15.68 -9.72
CA GLU A 3 7.88 14.97 -10.29
C GLU A 3 7.01 14.39 -9.16
N ASN A 4 5.69 14.59 -9.24
CA ASN A 4 4.75 14.07 -8.24
C ASN A 4 4.01 12.86 -8.82
N VAL A 5 4.14 11.71 -8.16
CA VAL A 5 3.44 10.47 -8.53
C VAL A 5 2.38 10.19 -7.48
N VAL A 6 1.13 10.13 -7.92
CA VAL A 6 -0.01 9.81 -7.04
C VAL A 6 -0.57 8.44 -7.40
N VAL A 7 -0.57 7.53 -6.43
CA VAL A 7 -1.19 6.21 -6.54
C VAL A 7 -2.53 6.22 -5.80
N LEU A 8 -3.60 5.84 -6.48
CA LEU A 8 -4.95 5.81 -5.91
C LEU A 8 -5.39 4.36 -5.67
N GLY A 9 -5.66 4.05 -4.40
CA GLY A 9 -6.16 2.77 -3.90
C GLY A 9 -5.06 1.88 -3.31
N SER A 10 -5.36 1.22 -2.20
CA SER A 10 -4.45 0.30 -1.50
C SER A 10 -4.69 -1.19 -1.81
N GLY A 11 -5.38 -1.50 -2.90
CA GLY A 11 -5.55 -2.87 -3.39
C GLY A 11 -4.25 -3.47 -3.96
N TYR A 12 -4.32 -4.67 -4.56
CA TYR A 12 -3.14 -5.37 -5.08
C TYR A 12 -2.30 -4.53 -6.06
N ALA A 13 -2.98 -3.85 -6.98
CA ALA A 13 -2.30 -3.02 -7.97
C ALA A 13 -1.60 -1.81 -7.32
N GLY A 14 -2.27 -1.11 -6.40
CA GLY A 14 -1.70 0.07 -5.76
C GLY A 14 -0.54 -0.27 -4.83
N ALA A 15 -0.70 -1.29 -3.98
CA ALA A 15 0.37 -1.76 -3.11
C ALA A 15 1.58 -2.28 -3.91
N GLY A 16 1.33 -3.02 -4.99
CA GLY A 16 2.37 -3.47 -5.91
C GLY A 16 3.09 -2.32 -6.61
N ALA A 17 2.34 -1.32 -7.11
CA ALA A 17 2.91 -0.15 -7.77
C ALA A 17 3.80 0.65 -6.81
N ILE A 18 3.39 0.85 -5.56
CA ILE A 18 4.20 1.53 -4.54
C ILE A 18 5.51 0.80 -4.31
N LYS A 19 5.48 -0.53 -4.13
CA LYS A 19 6.71 -1.31 -4.00
C LYS A 19 7.63 -1.16 -5.21
N SER A 20 7.09 -1.25 -6.42
CA SER A 20 7.89 -1.08 -7.64
C SER A 20 8.48 0.33 -7.78
N PHE A 21 7.73 1.38 -7.41
CA PHE A 21 8.26 2.74 -7.41
C PHE A 21 9.34 2.93 -6.35
N GLU A 22 9.12 2.46 -5.13
CA GLU A 22 10.08 2.53 -4.04
C GLU A 22 11.39 1.81 -4.35
N ASP A 23 11.33 0.66 -5.03
CA ASP A 23 12.52 -0.10 -5.43
C ASP A 23 13.30 0.61 -6.57
N GLU A 24 12.61 1.23 -7.53
CA GLU A 24 13.25 1.90 -8.68
C GLU A 24 13.75 3.33 -8.34
N LEU A 25 13.08 4.00 -7.42
CA LEU A 25 13.35 5.39 -7.03
C LEU A 25 14.22 5.50 -5.77
N ASP A 26 14.67 4.38 -5.19
CA ASP A 26 15.49 4.41 -3.98
C ASP A 26 16.74 5.30 -4.15
N GLY A 27 16.89 6.28 -3.27
CA GLY A 27 17.95 7.28 -3.33
C GLY A 27 17.75 8.42 -4.33
N GLN A 28 16.68 8.44 -5.12
CA GLN A 28 16.32 9.57 -5.99
C GLN A 28 15.55 10.63 -5.20
N THR A 29 15.95 11.89 -5.30
CA THR A 29 15.33 13.01 -4.56
C THR A 29 14.39 13.86 -5.41
N ASP A 30 14.31 13.57 -6.70
CA ASP A 30 13.56 14.38 -7.66
C ASP A 30 12.13 13.86 -7.88
N VAL A 31 11.70 12.82 -7.16
CA VAL A 31 10.35 12.25 -7.27
C VAL A 31 9.70 12.12 -5.89
N ASP A 32 8.50 12.69 -5.76
CA ASP A 32 7.66 12.55 -4.56
C ASP A 32 6.51 11.59 -4.84
N VAL A 33 6.41 10.53 -4.03
CA VAL A 33 5.34 9.52 -4.14
C VAL A 33 4.29 9.74 -3.04
N THR A 34 3.04 9.93 -3.45
CA THR A 34 1.88 10.01 -2.57
C THR A 34 0.92 8.87 -2.86
N TRP A 35 0.52 8.15 -1.82
CA TRP A 35 -0.41 7.02 -1.92
C TRP A 35 -1.71 7.36 -1.18
N ILE A 36 -2.82 7.43 -1.91
CA ILE A 36 -4.11 7.80 -1.32
C ILE A 36 -5.04 6.59 -1.41
N SER A 37 -5.69 6.23 -0.31
CA SER A 37 -6.72 5.20 -0.29
C SER A 37 -7.80 5.55 0.72
N GLU A 38 -8.98 4.95 0.56
CA GLU A 38 -10.08 5.08 1.53
C GLU A 38 -9.73 4.41 2.87
N THR A 39 -8.87 3.39 2.84
CA THR A 39 -8.45 2.62 4.01
C THR A 39 -6.94 2.58 4.14
N ASP A 40 -6.43 2.60 5.36
CA ASP A 40 -5.00 2.57 5.72
C ASP A 40 -4.40 1.16 5.80
N TYR A 41 -5.01 0.21 5.10
CA TYR A 41 -4.52 -1.16 4.96
C TYR A 41 -4.67 -1.66 3.53
N HIS A 42 -3.81 -2.61 3.16
CA HIS A 42 -3.99 -3.49 2.03
C HIS A 42 -4.77 -4.73 2.47
N LEU A 43 -5.95 -4.95 1.88
CA LEU A 43 -6.73 -6.15 2.16
C LEU A 43 -6.30 -7.30 1.25
N VAL A 44 -5.92 -8.43 1.85
CA VAL A 44 -5.70 -9.71 1.16
C VAL A 44 -7.06 -10.29 0.77
N LEU A 45 -7.68 -9.68 -0.24
CA LEU A 45 -9.10 -9.86 -0.57
C LEU A 45 -9.46 -11.33 -0.85
N HIS A 46 -8.56 -12.11 -1.46
CA HIS A 46 -8.82 -13.51 -1.76
C HIS A 46 -9.01 -14.37 -0.49
N GLU A 47 -8.53 -13.93 0.67
CA GLU A 47 -8.70 -14.60 1.96
C GLU A 47 -9.92 -14.11 2.76
N SER A 48 -10.67 -13.12 2.27
CA SER A 48 -11.83 -12.53 2.97
C SER A 48 -12.91 -13.56 3.35
N HIS A 49 -13.02 -14.64 2.59
CA HIS A 49 -13.90 -15.76 2.87
C HIS A 49 -13.64 -16.42 4.24
N ARG A 50 -12.42 -16.30 4.78
CA ARG A 50 -12.06 -16.85 6.09
C ARG A 50 -12.71 -16.08 7.25
N CYS A 51 -12.89 -14.77 7.08
CA CYS A 51 -13.57 -13.93 8.06
C CYS A 51 -15.06 -14.28 8.23
N ILE A 52 -15.69 -14.87 7.20
CA ILE A 52 -17.07 -15.37 7.30
C ILE A 52 -17.15 -16.55 8.28
N ARG A 53 -16.14 -17.42 8.26
CA ARG A 53 -16.07 -18.58 9.16
C ARG A 53 -15.57 -18.19 10.55
N ASP A 54 -14.57 -17.32 10.60
CA ASP A 54 -13.92 -16.88 11.84
C ASP A 54 -13.53 -15.40 11.71
N PRO A 55 -14.31 -14.47 12.30
CA PRO A 55 -14.04 -13.04 12.21
C PRO A 55 -12.69 -12.62 12.78
N SER A 56 -12.11 -13.40 13.71
CA SER A 56 -10.80 -13.07 14.30
C SER A 56 -9.68 -13.07 13.26
N VAL A 57 -9.86 -13.73 12.11
CA VAL A 57 -8.88 -13.74 11.02
C VAL A 57 -8.68 -12.36 10.37
N GLN A 58 -9.58 -11.39 10.59
CA GLN A 58 -9.48 -10.06 10.00
C GLN A 58 -8.09 -9.42 10.17
N GLU A 59 -7.52 -9.53 11.38
CA GLU A 59 -6.19 -8.97 11.71
C GLU A 59 -5.04 -9.63 10.94
N ASN A 60 -5.26 -10.82 10.39
CA ASN A 60 -4.25 -11.55 9.59
C ASN A 60 -4.32 -11.21 8.10
N ILE A 61 -5.40 -10.59 7.63
CA ILE A 61 -5.64 -10.34 6.19
C ILE A 61 -5.72 -8.85 5.85
N ALA A 62 -5.75 -7.96 6.84
CA ALA A 62 -5.67 -6.52 6.66
C ALA A 62 -4.25 -6.04 7.04
N ILE A 63 -3.39 -5.88 6.05
CA ILE A 63 -1.99 -5.50 6.27
C ILE A 63 -1.90 -3.97 6.34
N PRO A 64 -1.52 -3.36 7.47
CA PRO A 64 -1.42 -1.92 7.57
C PRO A 64 -0.41 -1.35 6.58
N VAL A 65 -0.75 -0.24 5.89
CA VAL A 65 0.12 0.33 4.85
C VAL A 65 1.47 0.80 5.40
N HIS A 66 1.54 1.18 6.68
CA HIS A 66 2.76 1.60 7.34
C HIS A 66 3.79 0.47 7.53
N GLU A 67 3.35 -0.79 7.45
CA GLU A 67 4.24 -1.96 7.42
C GLU A 67 4.79 -2.25 6.01
N ILE A 68 4.16 -1.68 4.97
CA ILE A 68 4.46 -1.96 3.56
C ILE A 68 5.28 -0.83 2.93
N LYS A 69 4.87 0.44 3.12
CA LYS A 69 5.50 1.60 2.47
C LYS A 69 6.87 1.91 3.08
N GLN A 70 7.75 2.52 2.29
CA GLN A 70 8.95 3.17 2.79
C GLN A 70 8.60 4.42 3.63
N PRO A 71 9.52 4.87 4.52
CA PRO A 71 9.32 6.09 5.30
C PRO A 71 9.13 7.35 4.44
N SER A 72 9.74 7.39 3.26
CA SER A 72 9.69 8.49 2.29
C SER A 72 8.34 8.65 1.60
N THR A 73 7.59 7.57 1.38
CA THR A 73 6.27 7.60 0.75
C THR A 73 5.24 8.25 1.66
N SER A 74 4.53 9.28 1.18
CA SER A 74 3.41 9.87 1.90
C SER A 74 2.15 9.02 1.70
N PHE A 75 1.40 8.78 2.78
CA PHE A 75 0.11 8.09 2.76
C PHE A 75 -0.94 8.91 3.51
#